data_AF-A0AAU9WF10-F1
#
_entry.id   AF-A0AAU9WF10-F1
#
_cell.length_a   1.000
_cell.length_b   1.000
_cell.length_c   1.000
_cell.angle_alpha   90.00
_cell.angle_beta   90.00
_cell.angle_gamma   90.00
#
_symmetry.space_group_name_H-M   'P 1'
#
loop_
_entity.id
_entity.type
_entity.pdbx_description
1 polymer ?
#
loop_
_entity_poly.entity_id
_entity_poly.type
_entity_poly.pdbx_seq_one_letter_code
_entity_poly.pdbx_strand_id
1 'polypeptide(L)'
;MAEKYLVESHISANPQSWFGIENVFRKKNNCSCLYISFFENELHLWILKTTEVLYYKRISLEENLVQAGLPKDLPLSQFLADYFRSLARLRLMEKHEEDGVVSSLSLCYKLFIAPIYDLLEEPEVIIVPDRSLYKVPFAALSEKEGVQHLSETHRIRVIPSLTILKY
;
A
#
# COMPACT_ATOMS: atom_id res chain seq x y z
N MET A 1 15.00 18.04 -30.99
CA MET A 1 15.96 17.04 -30.47
C MET A 1 15.65 16.85 -28.98
N ALA A 2 14.59 16.10 -28.68
CA ALA A 2 14.05 15.95 -27.33
C ALA A 2 13.36 14.59 -27.21
N GLU A 3 14.15 13.54 -27.40
CA GLU A 3 13.80 12.17 -27.05
C GLU A 3 15.00 11.61 -26.30
N LYS A 4 14.75 10.76 -25.30
CA LYS A 4 15.72 10.06 -24.41
C LYS A 4 15.85 10.59 -22.98
N TYR A 5 14.73 10.74 -22.28
CA TYR A 5 14.70 10.56 -20.81
C TYR A 5 13.46 9.76 -20.35
N LEU A 6 13.01 8.80 -21.15
CA LEU A 6 12.26 7.67 -20.62
C LEU A 6 13.27 6.64 -20.12
N VAL A 7 13.93 6.97 -19.01
CA VAL A 7 14.62 5.95 -18.22
C VAL A 7 13.51 5.09 -17.66
N GLU A 8 13.54 3.80 -17.99
CA GLU A 8 12.62 2.78 -17.50
C GLU A 8 12.62 2.77 -15.96
N SER A 9 11.82 3.62 -15.33
CA SER A 9 11.68 3.68 -13.87
C SER A 9 10.69 2.63 -13.37
N HIS A 10 10.40 1.61 -14.18
CA HIS A 10 9.50 0.54 -13.84
C HIS A 10 10.33 -0.64 -13.34
N ILE A 11 10.65 -0.62 -12.04
CA ILE A 11 10.82 -1.91 -11.37
C ILE A 11 9.45 -2.58 -11.51
N SER A 12 9.42 -3.57 -12.38
CA SER A 12 8.25 -4.41 -12.58
C SER A 12 7.78 -4.95 -11.23
N ALA A 13 6.46 -5.15 -11.08
CA ALA A 13 5.87 -5.93 -10.00
C ALA A 13 6.35 -7.41 -9.99
N ASN A 14 7.40 -7.74 -10.74
CA ASN A 14 8.10 -9.01 -10.75
C ASN A 14 9.14 -9.03 -9.61
N PRO A 15 8.96 -9.89 -8.58
CA PRO A 15 9.91 -10.05 -7.47
C PRO A 15 11.32 -10.44 -7.93
N GLN A 16 11.46 -11.09 -9.09
CA GLN A 16 12.77 -11.44 -9.67
C GLN A 16 13.60 -10.20 -10.02
N SER A 17 12.96 -9.05 -10.28
CA SER A 17 13.65 -7.79 -10.55
C SER A 17 14.21 -7.13 -9.28
N TRP A 18 13.87 -7.65 -8.11
CA TRP A 18 14.32 -7.13 -6.81
C TRP A 18 15.61 -7.79 -6.32
N PHE A 19 16.13 -8.76 -7.09
CA PHE A 19 17.42 -9.37 -6.83
C PHE A 19 18.51 -8.30 -6.70
N GLY A 20 19.20 -8.28 -5.54
CA GLY A 20 20.22 -7.28 -5.19
C GLY A 20 19.70 -6.02 -4.47
N ILE A 21 18.39 -5.76 -4.42
CA ILE A 21 17.80 -4.67 -3.61
C ILE A 21 17.78 -5.06 -2.12
N GLU A 22 17.70 -6.35 -1.82
CA GLU A 22 17.74 -6.88 -0.45
C GLU A 22 19.00 -6.45 0.32
N ASN A 23 20.14 -6.37 -0.38
CA ASN A 23 21.39 -5.90 0.19
C ASN A 23 21.39 -4.42 0.59
N VAL A 24 20.52 -3.62 -0.03
CA VAL A 24 20.31 -2.22 0.35
C VAL A 24 19.55 -2.15 1.68
N PHE A 25 18.51 -2.96 1.83
CA PHE A 25 17.75 -3.05 3.08
C PHE A 25 18.59 -3.62 4.23
N ARG A 26 19.49 -4.56 3.94
CA ARG A 26 20.41 -5.11 4.95
C ARG A 26 21.29 -4.05 5.62
N LYS A 27 21.62 -2.95 4.93
CA LYS A 27 22.41 -1.84 5.49
C LYS A 27 21.55 -0.89 6.35
N LYS A 28 20.23 -0.94 6.20
CA LYS A 28 19.27 -0.07 6.87
C LYS A 28 18.65 -0.86 8.02
N ASN A 29 19.35 -0.90 9.15
CA ASN A 29 18.90 -1.61 10.32
C ASN A 29 17.51 -1.10 10.76
N ASN A 30 16.62 -2.03 11.09
CA ASN A 30 15.31 -1.81 11.72
C ASN A 30 14.18 -1.25 10.82
N CYS A 31 14.11 -1.64 9.55
CA CYS A 31 12.97 -1.29 8.70
C CYS A 31 12.44 -2.45 7.86
N SER A 32 11.12 -2.50 7.67
CA SER A 32 10.46 -3.39 6.72
C SER A 32 10.07 -2.62 5.46
N CYS A 33 10.24 -3.21 4.28
CA CYS A 33 9.72 -2.65 3.05
C CYS A 33 8.42 -3.33 2.67
N LEU A 34 7.39 -2.55 2.36
CA LEU A 34 6.14 -3.02 1.81
C LEU A 34 6.00 -2.49 0.38
N TYR A 35 6.12 -3.36 -0.61
CA TYR A 35 5.75 -3.04 -1.99
C TYR A 35 4.29 -3.43 -2.24
N ILE A 36 3.52 -2.50 -2.79
CA ILE A 36 2.08 -2.66 -3.02
C ILE A 36 1.80 -2.46 -4.50
N SER A 37 1.25 -3.48 -5.15
CA SER A 37 0.80 -3.40 -6.54
C SER A 37 -0.63 -3.86 -6.67
N PHE A 38 -1.33 -3.25 -7.62
CA PHE A 38 -2.68 -3.63 -7.98
C PHE A 38 -2.74 -3.97 -9.47
N PHE A 39 -3.05 -5.22 -9.79
CA PHE A 39 -3.23 -5.69 -11.18
C PHE A 39 -4.29 -6.79 -11.24
N GLU A 40 -5.00 -6.91 -12.37
CA GLU A 40 -6.01 -7.96 -12.61
C GLU A 40 -7.04 -8.13 -11.47
N ASN A 41 -7.49 -7.02 -10.87
CA ASN A 41 -8.43 -6.99 -9.74
C ASN A 41 -7.89 -7.55 -8.41
N GLU A 42 -6.59 -7.69 -8.30
CA GLU A 42 -5.95 -8.26 -7.13
C GLU A 42 -4.89 -7.34 -6.57
N LEU A 43 -4.83 -7.35 -5.23
CA LEU A 43 -3.84 -6.61 -4.49
C LEU A 43 -2.70 -7.56 -4.15
N HIS A 44 -1.51 -7.17 -4.57
CA HIS A 44 -0.29 -7.91 -4.32
C HIS A 44 0.56 -7.13 -3.33
N LEU A 45 0.82 -7.75 -2.20
CA LEU A 45 1.62 -7.22 -1.10
C LEU A 45 2.89 -8.04 -1.01
N TRP A 46 4.03 -7.38 -1.09
CA TRP A 46 5.31 -8.02 -0.80
C TRP A 46 6.00 -7.27 0.32
N ILE A 47 6.45 -8.03 1.30
CA ILE A 47 7.17 -7.53 2.47
C ILE A 47 8.59 -8.06 2.39
N LEU A 48 9.54 -7.13 2.38
CA LEU A 48 10.95 -7.45 2.46
C LEU A 48 11.46 -7.05 3.84
N LYS A 49 11.90 -8.05 4.60
CA LYS A 49 12.52 -7.86 5.92
C LYS A 49 14.05 -7.79 5.81
N THR A 50 14.69 -7.24 6.83
CA THR A 50 16.16 -7.20 6.98
C THR A 50 16.80 -8.59 7.03
N THR A 51 16.02 -9.59 7.43
CA THR A 51 16.42 -11.00 7.62
C THR A 51 16.31 -11.86 6.35
N GLU A 52 16.26 -11.25 5.16
CA GLU A 52 16.13 -11.91 3.84
C GLU A 52 14.81 -12.67 3.58
N VAL A 53 13.82 -12.57 4.45
CA VAL A 53 12.51 -13.18 4.19
C VAL A 53 11.66 -12.26 3.32
N LEU A 54 11.47 -12.66 2.06
CA LEU A 54 10.43 -12.10 1.20
C LEU A 54 9.09 -12.78 1.52
N TYR A 55 8.18 -12.05 2.12
CA TYR A 55 6.79 -12.49 2.29
C TYR A 55 5.94 -11.96 1.14
N TYR A 56 5.12 -12.82 0.56
CA TYR A 56 4.19 -12.45 -0.51
C TYR A 56 2.77 -12.83 -0.10
N LYS A 57 1.86 -11.88 -0.24
CA LYS A 57 0.43 -12.08 -0.04
C LYS A 57 -0.35 -11.48 -1.20
N ARG A 58 -1.17 -12.33 -1.80
CA ARG A 58 -2.18 -11.95 -2.78
C ARG A 58 -3.51 -11.83 -2.08
N ILE A 59 -4.23 -10.77 -2.37
CA ILE A 59 -5.53 -10.48 -1.78
C ILE A 59 -6.53 -10.28 -2.92
N SER A 60 -7.52 -11.17 -2.96
CA SER A 60 -8.72 -10.96 -3.76
C SER A 60 -9.52 -9.83 -3.11
N LEU A 61 -9.76 -8.76 -3.88
CA LEU A 61 -10.52 -7.64 -3.39
C LEU A 61 -12.00 -8.01 -3.20
N GLU A 62 -12.54 -8.93 -4.02
CA GLU A 62 -13.94 -9.37 -3.89
C GLU A 62 -14.20 -10.00 -2.53
N GLU A 63 -13.36 -10.94 -2.12
CA GLU A 63 -13.52 -11.64 -0.85
C GLU A 63 -13.43 -10.68 0.34
N ASN A 64 -12.52 -9.69 0.27
CA ASN A 64 -12.37 -8.68 1.33
C ASN A 64 -13.53 -7.68 1.37
N LEU A 65 -14.05 -7.25 0.22
CA LEU A 65 -15.19 -6.33 0.18
C LEU A 65 -16.47 -7.00 0.67
N VAL A 66 -16.66 -8.29 0.39
CA VAL A 66 -17.76 -9.08 0.96
C VAL A 66 -17.65 -9.15 2.48
N GLN A 67 -16.45 -9.38 3.02
CA GLN A 67 -16.22 -9.36 4.47
C GLN A 67 -16.40 -7.96 5.09
N ALA A 68 -16.12 -6.90 4.32
CA ALA A 68 -16.31 -5.52 4.74
C ALA A 68 -17.77 -5.03 4.63
N GLY A 69 -18.71 -5.88 4.17
CA GLY A 69 -20.14 -5.57 4.09
C GLY A 69 -20.57 -4.80 2.83
N LEU A 70 -19.74 -4.80 1.77
CA LEU A 70 -20.06 -4.10 0.52
C LEU A 70 -20.99 -4.93 -0.40
N PRO A 71 -21.82 -4.29 -1.25
CA PRO A 71 -22.74 -5.01 -2.13
C PRO A 71 -21.97 -5.81 -3.19
N LYS A 72 -22.35 -7.07 -3.33
CA LYS A 72 -21.76 -8.04 -4.27
C LYS A 72 -22.02 -7.68 -5.74
N ASP A 73 -22.98 -6.81 -5.97
CA ASP A 73 -23.57 -6.53 -7.27
C ASP A 73 -22.83 -5.41 -8.02
N LEU A 74 -21.88 -4.73 -7.35
CA LEU A 74 -21.14 -3.63 -7.93
C LEU A 74 -19.91 -4.15 -8.70
N PRO A 75 -19.68 -3.74 -9.96
CA PRO A 75 -18.49 -4.12 -10.69
C PRO A 75 -17.25 -3.65 -9.93
N LEU A 76 -16.35 -4.57 -9.55
CA LEU A 76 -15.12 -4.25 -8.82
C LEU A 76 -14.32 -3.11 -9.45
N SER A 77 -14.20 -3.12 -10.77
CA SER A 77 -13.48 -2.09 -11.52
C SER A 77 -14.08 -0.71 -11.31
N GLN A 78 -15.42 -0.62 -11.22
CA GLN A 78 -16.14 0.62 -10.93
C GLN A 78 -15.94 1.03 -9.47
N PHE A 79 -16.07 0.09 -8.53
CA PHE A 79 -15.82 0.35 -7.11
C PHE A 79 -14.39 0.86 -6.89
N LEU A 80 -13.40 0.20 -7.48
CA LEU A 80 -11.99 0.59 -7.41
C LEU A 80 -11.71 1.91 -8.09
N ALA A 81 -12.30 2.16 -9.26
CA ALA A 81 -12.18 3.45 -9.92
C ALA A 81 -12.73 4.57 -9.03
N ASP A 82 -13.88 4.34 -8.41
CA ASP A 82 -14.50 5.30 -7.49
C ASP A 82 -13.74 5.41 -6.17
N TYR A 83 -13.15 4.32 -5.68
CA TYR A 83 -12.31 4.28 -4.49
C TYR A 83 -10.98 5.00 -4.70
N PHE A 84 -10.26 4.75 -5.79
CA PHE A 84 -9.04 5.49 -6.15
C PHE A 84 -9.34 6.96 -6.49
N ARG A 85 -10.52 7.24 -7.08
CA ARG A 85 -11.01 8.59 -7.29
C ARG A 85 -11.36 9.28 -5.96
N SER A 86 -11.90 8.54 -4.99
CA SER A 86 -12.16 9.02 -3.63
C SER A 86 -10.86 9.27 -2.87
N LEU A 87 -9.88 8.37 -2.97
CA LEU A 87 -8.52 8.55 -2.44
C LEU A 87 -7.85 9.81 -2.98
N ALA A 88 -8.07 10.13 -4.26
CA ALA A 88 -7.60 11.38 -4.83
C ALA A 88 -8.28 12.62 -4.19
N ARG A 89 -9.51 12.50 -3.69
CA ARG A 89 -10.26 13.56 -2.98
C ARG A 89 -9.96 13.62 -1.48
N LEU A 90 -9.50 12.54 -0.85
CA LEU A 90 -9.09 12.53 0.56
C LEU A 90 -7.97 13.55 0.86
N ARG A 91 -7.24 14.03 -0.15
CA ARG A 91 -6.31 15.17 -0.02
C ARG A 91 -7.00 16.52 0.28
N LEU A 92 -8.34 16.61 0.23
CA LEU A 92 -9.07 17.88 0.29
C LEU A 92 -10.16 17.97 1.35
N MET A 93 -10.55 16.91 2.05
CA MET A 93 -11.69 17.00 2.97
C MET A 93 -11.73 15.86 3.99
N GLU A 94 -11.39 16.16 5.25
CA GLU A 94 -11.89 15.41 6.40
C GLU A 94 -12.91 16.30 7.11
N LYS A 95 -14.19 16.01 6.89
CA LYS A 95 -15.33 16.33 7.76
C LYS A 95 -16.59 15.86 7.05
N HIS A 96 -17.03 14.65 7.33
CA HIS A 96 -18.44 14.40 7.61
C HIS A 96 -18.62 13.00 8.21
N GLU A 97 -19.21 12.99 9.40
CA GLU A 97 -19.70 11.82 10.12
C GLU A 97 -20.91 11.24 9.39
N GLU A 98 -20.88 9.94 9.08
CA GLU A 98 -22.10 9.15 8.88
C GLU A 98 -21.91 7.77 9.55
N ASP A 99 -22.65 7.60 10.64
CA ASP A 99 -22.72 6.39 11.46
C ASP A 99 -23.25 5.22 10.61
N GLY A 100 -22.34 4.37 10.11
CA GLY A 100 -22.66 3.18 9.31
C GLY A 100 -21.82 2.98 8.04
N VAL A 101 -21.06 3.98 7.58
CA VAL A 101 -20.18 3.84 6.39
C VAL A 101 -18.73 3.64 6.83
N VAL A 102 -18.12 2.52 6.43
CA VAL A 102 -16.66 2.32 6.60
C VAL A 102 -15.94 3.47 5.90
N SER A 103 -15.24 4.33 6.65
CA SER A 103 -14.48 5.45 6.07
C SER A 103 -13.49 4.94 5.01
N SER A 104 -13.23 5.72 3.96
CA SER A 104 -12.31 5.30 2.89
C SER A 104 -10.90 4.94 3.42
N LEU A 105 -10.48 5.56 4.53
CA LEU A 105 -9.22 5.28 5.24
C LEU A 105 -9.26 3.97 6.05
N SER A 106 -10.35 3.69 6.77
CA SER A 106 -10.48 2.40 7.47
C SER A 106 -10.59 1.22 6.51
N LEU A 107 -11.21 1.44 5.35
CA LEU A 107 -11.21 0.44 4.27
C LEU A 107 -9.80 0.26 3.68
N CYS A 108 -9.01 1.34 3.51
CA CYS A 108 -7.60 1.25 3.10
C CYS A 108 -6.79 0.42 4.09
N TYR A 109 -6.96 0.68 5.40
CA TYR A 109 -6.26 -0.06 6.44
C TYR A 109 -6.58 -1.55 6.35
N LYS A 110 -7.87 -1.89 6.25
CA LYS A 110 -8.33 -3.29 6.15
C LYS A 110 -7.81 -4.01 4.91
N LEU A 111 -7.63 -3.30 3.79
CA LEU A 111 -7.12 -3.89 2.55
C LEU A 111 -5.59 -4.01 2.52
N PHE A 112 -4.87 -2.94 2.89
CA PHE A 112 -3.43 -2.86 2.70
C PHE A 112 -2.63 -3.32 3.92
N ILE A 113 -3.13 -3.04 5.12
CA ILE A 113 -2.34 -3.13 6.36
C ILE A 113 -2.79 -4.31 7.22
N ALA A 114 -4.08 -4.40 7.57
CA ALA A 114 -4.61 -5.47 8.42
C ALA A 114 -4.19 -6.89 7.99
N PRO A 115 -4.14 -7.25 6.69
CA PRO A 115 -3.78 -8.59 6.27
C PRO A 115 -2.31 -8.94 6.52
N ILE A 116 -1.46 -7.95 6.80
CA ILE A 116 -0.02 -8.11 6.97
C ILE A 116 0.50 -7.46 8.26
N TYR A 117 -0.39 -6.93 9.10
CA TYR A 117 -0.02 -6.10 10.25
C TYR A 117 0.91 -6.84 11.21
N ASP A 118 0.61 -8.11 11.48
CA ASP A 118 1.43 -8.96 12.36
C ASP A 118 2.85 -9.23 11.81
N LEU A 119 3.09 -8.94 10.53
CA LEU A 119 4.40 -9.11 9.89
C LEU A 119 5.23 -7.81 9.91
N LEU A 120 4.62 -6.68 10.24
CA LEU A 120 5.26 -5.37 10.37
C LEU A 120 5.85 -5.20 11.77
N GLU A 121 6.83 -6.04 12.13
CA GLU A 121 7.44 -6.03 13.48
C GLU A 121 8.47 -4.90 13.67
N GLU A 122 8.99 -4.36 12.57
CA GLU A 122 10.03 -3.34 12.57
C GLU A 122 9.44 -1.94 12.81
N PRO A 123 10.10 -1.06 13.58
CA PRO A 123 9.55 0.26 13.94
C PRO A 123 9.41 1.22 12.75
N GLU A 124 10.11 0.98 11.63
CA GLU A 124 10.01 1.77 10.40
C GLU A 124 9.46 0.91 9.26
N VAL A 125 8.42 1.41 8.58
CA VAL A 125 7.85 0.78 7.39
C VAL A 125 8.04 1.70 6.19
N ILE A 126 8.77 1.20 5.18
CA ILE A 126 8.96 1.86 3.90
C ILE A 126 7.92 1.32 2.93
N ILE A 127 6.98 2.15 2.54
CA ILE A 127 5.91 1.79 1.61
C ILE A 127 6.30 2.23 0.20
N VAL A 128 6.25 1.29 -0.73
CA VAL A 128 6.52 1.48 -2.15
C VAL A 128 5.24 1.19 -2.94
N PRO A 129 4.38 2.20 -3.14
CA PRO A 129 3.14 2.03 -3.87
C PRO A 129 3.38 2.07 -5.38
N ASP A 130 2.76 1.15 -6.12
CA ASP A 130 2.75 1.20 -7.58
C ASP A 130 1.68 2.17 -8.14
N ARG A 131 2.02 2.83 -9.25
CA ARG A 131 1.11 3.66 -10.07
C ARG A 131 0.31 4.70 -9.30
N SER A 132 -1.00 4.48 -9.09
CA SER A 132 -1.92 5.42 -8.45
C SER A 132 -1.96 5.31 -6.93
N LEU A 133 -1.32 4.28 -6.37
CA LEU A 133 -1.33 4.02 -4.93
C LEU A 133 -0.52 5.05 -4.13
N TYR A 134 0.38 5.83 -4.76
CA TYR A 134 1.07 6.96 -4.10
C TYR A 134 0.12 8.05 -3.58
N LYS A 135 -1.15 8.04 -4.01
CA LYS A 135 -2.17 8.97 -3.52
C LYS A 135 -2.73 8.56 -2.16
N VAL A 136 -2.57 7.30 -1.75
CA VAL A 136 -3.05 6.79 -0.47
C VAL A 136 -2.26 7.46 0.66
N PRO A 137 -2.92 8.08 1.64
CA PRO A 137 -2.25 8.67 2.79
C PRO A 137 -1.89 7.56 3.81
N PHE A 138 -0.90 6.72 3.48
CA PHE A 138 -0.56 5.53 4.28
C PHE A 138 -0.30 5.82 5.77
N ALA A 139 0.30 6.98 6.06
CA ALA A 139 0.55 7.43 7.44
C ALA A 139 -0.75 7.62 8.25
N ALA A 140 -1.83 8.07 7.60
CA ALA A 140 -3.12 8.36 8.21
C ALA A 140 -4.08 7.16 8.17
N LEU A 141 -3.62 5.96 7.82
CA LEU A 141 -4.47 4.78 7.86
C LEU A 141 -4.71 4.36 9.31
N SER A 142 -5.95 4.03 9.64
CA SER A 142 -6.35 3.53 10.95
C SER A 142 -7.42 2.46 10.77
N GLU A 143 -7.51 1.51 11.72
CA GLU A 143 -8.49 0.41 11.64
C GLU A 143 -9.94 0.93 11.66
N LYS A 144 -10.18 1.97 12.45
CA LYS A 144 -11.44 2.69 12.58
C LYS A 144 -11.15 4.12 13.02
N GLU A 145 -12.12 5.00 12.82
CA GLU A 145 -12.02 6.39 13.24
C GLU A 145 -11.85 6.50 14.77
N GLY A 146 -10.97 7.40 15.21
CA GLY A 146 -10.62 7.57 16.62
C GLY A 146 -9.63 6.53 17.20
N VAL A 147 -9.15 5.58 16.41
CA VAL A 147 -8.02 4.70 16.79
C VAL A 147 -6.70 5.28 16.28
N GLN A 148 -5.60 4.90 16.94
CA GLN A 148 -4.24 5.30 16.56
C GLN A 148 -3.97 5.06 15.07
N HIS A 149 -3.44 6.07 14.40
CA HIS A 149 -3.01 5.96 13.01
C HIS A 149 -1.76 5.09 12.89
N LEU A 150 -1.52 4.55 11.70
CA LEU A 150 -0.35 3.76 11.41
C LEU A 150 0.95 4.53 11.68
N SER A 151 0.97 5.86 11.49
CA SER A 151 2.11 6.71 11.83
C SER A 151 2.40 6.84 13.32
N GLU A 152 1.42 6.55 14.18
CA GLU A 152 1.59 6.58 15.63
C GLU A 152 2.22 5.29 16.16
N THR A 153 2.02 4.17 15.46
CA THR A 153 2.61 2.87 15.81
C THR A 153 3.93 2.62 15.09
N HIS A 154 4.05 3.10 13.84
CA HIS A 154 5.22 2.89 12.98
C HIS A 154 5.68 4.19 12.35
N ARG A 155 7.00 4.36 12.19
CA ARG A 155 7.53 5.42 11.35
C ARG A 155 7.28 5.08 9.88
N ILE A 156 6.37 5.81 9.23
CA ILE A 156 6.03 5.59 7.82
C ILE A 156 6.85 6.46 6.89
N ARG A 157 7.45 5.83 5.87
CA ARG A 157 8.08 6.51 4.73
C ARG A 157 7.51 5.98 3.44
N VAL A 158 7.08 6.88 2.57
CA VAL A 158 6.60 6.51 1.24
C VAL A 158 7.68 6.88 0.22
N ILE A 159 8.10 5.93 -0.61
CA ILE A 159 9.01 6.18 -1.73
C ILE A 159 8.34 5.73 -3.04
N PRO A 160 8.51 6.47 -4.15
CA PRO A 160 7.83 6.15 -5.40
C PRO A 160 8.40 4.93 -6.12
N SER A 161 9.59 4.44 -5.74
CA SER A 161 10.18 3.24 -6.32
C SER A 161 11.28 2.66 -5.44
N LEU A 162 11.57 1.37 -5.61
CA LEU A 162 12.68 0.70 -4.93
C LEU A 162 14.07 1.16 -5.43
N THR A 163 14.17 1.79 -6.62
CA THR A 163 15.46 2.27 -7.16
C THR A 163 16.05 3.42 -6.34
N ILE A 164 15.21 4.22 -5.69
CA ILE A 164 15.66 5.32 -4.82
C ILE A 164 16.50 4.82 -3.66
N LEU A 165 16.30 3.57 -3.23
CA LEU A 165 17.07 3.02 -2.14
C LEU A 165 18.50 2.65 -2.57
N LYS A 166 18.76 2.47 -3.88
CA LYS A 166 20.10 2.16 -4.38
C LYS A 166 21.08 3.34 -4.31
N TYR A 167 20.58 4.56 -4.10
CA TYR A 167 21.36 5.81 -4.04
C TYR A 167 21.29 6.44 -2.65
#